data_AF-A0A0F3RJP2-F1
#
_entry.id   AF-A0A0F3RJP2-F1
#
_cell.length_a   1.000
_cell.length_b   1.000
_cell.length_c   1.000
_cell.angle_alpha   90.00
_cell.angle_beta   90.00
_cell.angle_gamma   90.00
#
_symmetry.space_group_name_H-M   'P 1'
#
loop_
_entity.id
_entity.type
_entity.pdbx_description
1 polymer ?
#
loop_
_entity_poly.entity_id
_entity_poly.type
_entity_poly.pdbx_seq_one_letter_code
_entity_poly.pdbx_strand_id
1 'polypeptide(L)' 'MHYLKGDETGIYHIDSTKLAICHNKRTSSNRVFNRISKIGKSSYGWFLGFKLHIIINKMCYR' A
#
# COMPACT_ATOMS: atom_id res chain seq x y z
N MET A 1 -4.01 -15.76 1.93
CA MET A 1 -2.86 -14.85 2.00
C MET A 1 -1.65 -15.61 1.49
N HIS A 2 -1.22 -15.37 0.24
CA HIS A 2 0.05 -15.91 -0.25
C HIS A 2 1.13 -14.92 0.16
N TYR A 3 2.03 -15.33 1.04
CA TYR A 3 3.19 -14.53 1.44
C TYR A 3 4.44 -15.26 0.98
N LEU A 4 5.30 -14.55 0.25
CA LEU A 4 6.64 -15.03 -0.07
C LEU A 4 7.52 -14.74 1.15
N LYS A 5 8.02 -15.78 1.81
CA LYS A 5 8.83 -15.67 3.01
C LYS A 5 10.31 -15.75 2.62
N GLY A 6 11.08 -14.74 3.02
CA GLY A 6 12.55 -14.77 2.98
C GLY A 6 13.14 -15.31 4.28
N ASP A 7 14.47 -15.49 4.31
CA ASP A 7 15.20 -16.03 5.46
C ASP A 7 15.02 -15.21 6.72
N GLU A 8 14.84 -15.86 7.87
CA GLU A 8 14.55 -15.18 9.14
C GLU A 8 15.79 -14.45 9.68
N THR A 9 15.98 -13.17 9.32
CA THR A 9 17.17 -12.38 9.75
C THR A 9 16.99 -11.65 11.08
N GLY A 10 15.82 -11.79 11.72
CA GLY A 10 15.50 -11.19 13.01
C GLY A 10 15.21 -9.69 12.99
N ILE A 11 15.47 -8.99 11.88
CA ILE A 11 15.18 -7.56 11.70
C ILE A 11 14.20 -7.38 10.55
N TYR A 12 13.03 -6.80 10.85
CA TYR A 12 11.97 -6.55 9.87
C TYR A 12 11.55 -5.09 9.90
N HIS A 13 11.44 -4.48 8.72
CA HIS A 13 10.91 -3.13 8.56
C HIS A 13 9.50 -3.23 7.97
N ILE A 14 8.53 -2.60 8.64
CA ILE A 14 7.15 -2.54 8.16
C ILE A 14 6.88 -1.10 7.73
N ASP A 15 6.46 -0.92 6.49
CA ASP A 15 5.95 0.36 6.01
C ASP A 15 4.54 0.21 5.44
N SER A 16 3.75 1.28 5.56
CA SER A 16 2.46 1.39 4.90
C SER A 16 2.46 2.57 3.95
N THR A 17 2.52 2.29 2.66
CA THR A 17 2.54 3.32 1.63
C THR A 17 1.12 3.54 1.08
N LYS A 18 0.71 4.80 0.93
CA LYS A 18 -0.55 5.13 0.25
C LYS A 18 -0.38 5.03 -1.27
N LEU A 19 -1.28 4.33 -1.93
CA LEU A 19 -1.36 4.23 -3.39
C LEU A 19 -2.62 4.96 -3.87
N ALA A 20 -2.47 6.21 -4.31
CA ALA A 20 -3.57 6.97 -4.87
C ALA A 20 -3.83 6.54 -6.32
N ILE A 21 -5.06 6.14 -6.62
CA ILE A 21 -5.45 5.62 -7.94
C ILE A 21 -5.79 6.76 -8.91
N CYS A 22 -6.34 7.85 -8.39
CA CYS A 22 -6.69 9.02 -9.18
C CYS A 22 -6.52 10.30 -8.37
N HIS A 23 -6.54 11.44 -9.07
CA HIS A 23 -6.60 12.75 -8.43
C HIS A 23 -7.91 12.91 -7.63
N ASN A 24 -7.86 13.58 -6.48
CA ASN A 24 -9.02 13.72 -5.56
C ASN A 24 -10.28 14.26 -6.23
N LYS A 25 -10.12 15.19 -7.17
CA LYS A 25 -11.23 15.77 -7.97
C LYS A 25 -11.96 14.74 -8.86
N ARG A 26 -11.36 13.59 -9.15
CA ARG A 26 -11.91 12.55 -10.04
C ARG A 26 -12.37 11.29 -9.30
N THR A 27 -12.48 11.35 -7.98
CA THR A 27 -12.86 10.20 -7.13
C THR A 27 -14.21 9.60 -7.54
N SER A 28 -15.20 10.44 -7.86
CA SER A 28 -16.55 9.99 -8.26
C SER A 28 -16.62 9.36 -9.65
N SER A 29 -15.65 9.64 -10.53
CA SER A 29 -15.64 9.14 -11.91
C SER A 29 -14.88 7.82 -12.06
N ASN A 30 -14.21 7.33 -11.00
CA ASN A 30 -13.44 6.09 -11.06
C ASN A 30 -14.36 4.86 -11.02
N ARG A 31 -14.61 4.26 -12.18
CA ARG A 31 -15.45 3.04 -12.29
C ARG A 31 -14.65 1.75 -12.20
N VAL A 32 -13.40 1.76 -12.66
CA VAL A 32 -12.54 0.57 -12.77
C VAL A 32 -12.26 -0.04 -11.39
N PHE A 33 -11.94 0.81 -10.41
CA PHE A 33 -11.57 0.36 -9.07
C PHE A 33 -12.69 0.55 -8.03
N ASN A 34 -13.93 0.82 -8.46
CA ASN A 34 -15.04 1.18 -7.57
C ASN A 34 -15.37 0.09 -6.54
N ARG A 35 -15.10 -1.19 -6.87
CA ARG A 35 -15.39 -2.33 -5.97
C ARG A 35 -14.26 -2.68 -5.01
N ILE A 36 -13.05 -2.17 -5.25
CA ILE A 36 -11.83 -2.57 -4.53
C ILE A 36 -11.13 -1.41 -3.83
N SER A 37 -11.19 -0.21 -4.40
CA SER A 37 -10.60 0.98 -3.80
C SER A 37 -11.42 1.51 -2.63
N LYS A 38 -10.76 2.21 -1.71
CA LYS A 38 -11.41 2.88 -0.58
C LYS A 38 -10.90 4.30 -0.44
N ILE A 39 -11.72 5.16 0.16
CA ILE A 39 -11.27 6.50 0.55
C ILE A 39 -10.40 6.36 1.81
N GLY A 40 -9.14 6.75 1.69
CA GLY A 40 -8.17 6.78 2.77
C GLY A 40 -7.82 8.22 3.16
N LYS A 41 -7.34 8.41 4.40
CA LYS A 41 -6.77 9.67 4.88
C LYS A 41 -5.26 9.51 5.05
N SER A 42 -4.51 10.52 4.60
CA SER A 42 -3.07 10.67 4.79
C SER A 42 -2.78 12.03 5.42
N SER A 43 -1.52 12.27 5.82
CA SER A 43 -1.08 13.58 6.32
C SER A 43 -1.34 14.71 5.32
N TYR A 44 -1.31 14.40 4.03
CA TYR A 44 -1.58 15.33 2.93
C TYR A 44 -3.08 15.45 2.57
N GLY A 45 -3.96 14.75 3.28
CA GLY A 45 -5.41 14.78 3.06
C GLY A 45 -6.01 13.45 2.60
N TRP A 46 -7.26 13.52 2.14
CA TRP A 46 -8.04 12.38 1.65
C TRP A 46 -7.58 11.93 0.27
N PHE A 47 -7.71 10.65 -0.05
CA PHE A 47 -7.42 10.09 -1.37
C PHE A 47 -8.27 8.85 -1.64
N LEU A 48 -8.57 8.57 -2.91
CA LEU A 48 -9.13 7.29 -3.33
C LEU A 48 -7.99 6.34 -3.69
N GLY A 49 -7.89 5.21 -3.00
CA GLY A 49 -6.74 4.35 -3.20
C GLY A 49 -6.68 3.09 -2.37
N PHE A 50 -5.48 2.55 -2.30
CA PHE A 50 -5.11 1.40 -1.49
C PHE A 50 -4.04 1.78 -0.48
N LYS A 51 -3.93 0.99 0.59
CA LYS A 51 -2.74 0.98 1.45
C LYS A 51 -1.95 -0.28 1.12
N LEU A 52 -0.70 -0.09 0.73
CA LEU A 52 0.23 -1.18 0.52
C LEU A 52 1.02 -1.37 1.81
N HIS A 53 0.88 -2.54 2.41
CA HIS A 53 1.66 -2.95 3.58
C HIS A 53 2.82 -3.80 3.11
N ILE A 54 4.05 -3.29 3.21
CA ILE A 54 5.26 -4.01 2.82
C ILE A 54 6.00 -4.39 4.09
N ILE A 55 6.43 -5.65 4.15
CA ILE A 55 7.34 -6.15 5.19
C ILE A 55 8.65 -6.43 4.47
N ILE A 56 9.68 -5.63 4.76
CA ILE A 56 11.02 -5.79 4.22
C ILE A 56 11.87 -6.51 5.25
N ASN A 57 12.49 -7.59 4.80
CA ASN A 57 13.45 -8.36 5.55
C ASN A 57 14.85 -8.06 4.99
N LYS A 58 15.85 -7.85 5.85
CA LYS A 58 17.21 -7.52 5.42
C LYS A 58 17.82 -8.76 4.77
N MET A 59 17.89 -8.82 3.44
CA MET A 59 18.73 -9.80 2.75
C MET A 59 20.19 -9.47 3.05
N CYS A 60 20.86 -10.33 3.81
CA CYS A 60 22.31 -10.29 3.91
C CYS A 60 22.85 -10.76 2.55
N TYR A 61 23.26 -9.84 1.68
CA TYR A 61 24.11 -10.18 0.55
C TYR A 61 25.41 -10.69 1.15
N ARG A 62 25.62 -11.99 1.02
CA ARG A 62 26.93 -12.60 1.24
C ARG A 62 27.79 -12.35 0.01
#